data_AF-A0A2D7IIU8-F1
#
_entry.id   AF-A0A2D7IIU8-F1
#
_cell.length_a   1.000
_cell.length_b   1.000
_cell.length_c   1.000
_cell.angle_alpha   90.00
_cell.angle_beta   90.00
_cell.angle_gamma   90.00
#
_symmetry.space_group_name_H-M   'P 1'
#
loop_
_entity.id
_entity.type
_entity.pdbx_description
1 polymer ?
#
loop_
_entity_poly.entity_id
_entity_poly.type
_entity_poly.pdbx_seq_one_letter_code
_entity_poly.pdbx_strand_id
1 'polypeptide(L)'
;MEPKRIRKKMKNSYILFFLLIFSSCSQNSEWISLFDGKNVKNLRGYKMENFPWDSWVIKNGNLKTISGRHGVDLISVDIFEDFELELDWKLQSGGNSGIFYFASEEGDFIWQSAPEMQVLDNLGHQDGLRKVTSAGALY
;
A
#
# COMPACT_ATOMS: atom_id res chain seq x y z
N MET A 1 -0.09 51.60 -68.82
CA MET A 1 -0.93 52.68 -68.26
C MET A 1 -0.90 52.55 -66.74
N GLU A 2 -0.84 53.68 -66.06
CA GLU A 2 -0.33 53.92 -64.70
C GLU A 2 -0.83 53.03 -63.52
N PRO A 3 -0.02 52.93 -62.46
CA PRO A 3 -0.32 52.18 -61.23
C PRO A 3 -1.14 53.01 -60.24
N LYS A 4 -1.77 52.38 -59.23
CA LYS A 4 -2.05 53.03 -57.94
C LYS A 4 -2.31 52.04 -56.79
N ARG A 5 -1.72 52.41 -55.65
CA ARG A 5 -1.50 51.71 -54.36
C ARG A 5 -2.79 51.39 -53.59
N ILE A 6 -2.73 50.58 -52.52
CA ILE A 6 -3.25 50.93 -51.16
C ILE A 6 -2.93 49.90 -50.05
N ARG A 7 -2.58 50.49 -48.88
CA ARG A 7 -2.56 50.10 -47.46
C ARG A 7 -1.95 48.76 -46.96
N LYS A 8 -0.86 48.94 -46.21
CA LYS A 8 -0.37 48.07 -45.14
C LYS A 8 -1.44 47.95 -44.05
N LYS A 9 -1.99 46.75 -43.82
CA LYS A 9 -2.72 46.42 -42.59
C LYS A 9 -1.75 45.76 -41.62
N MET A 10 -1.42 46.47 -40.54
CA MET A 10 -0.82 45.87 -39.36
C MET A 10 -1.80 44.83 -38.83
N LYS A 11 -1.42 43.54 -38.88
CA LYS A 11 -2.15 42.51 -38.15
C LYS A 11 -1.67 42.60 -36.71
N ASN A 12 -2.52 43.14 -35.83
CA ASN A 12 -2.33 43.04 -34.40
C ASN A 12 -2.23 41.56 -34.05
N SER A 13 -1.05 41.11 -33.66
CA SER A 13 -0.80 39.78 -33.14
C SER A 13 -1.39 39.72 -31.73
N TYR A 14 -2.52 39.05 -31.58
CA TYR A 14 -3.01 38.67 -30.26
C TYR A 14 -2.32 37.36 -29.89
N ILE A 15 -1.20 37.44 -29.18
CA ILE A 15 -0.65 36.28 -28.47
C ILE A 15 -1.58 36.06 -27.27
N LEU A 16 -2.51 35.12 -27.42
CA LEU A 16 -3.35 34.63 -26.34
C LEU A 16 -2.44 33.78 -25.43
N PHE A 17 -1.98 34.38 -24.33
CA PHE A 17 -1.21 33.66 -23.32
C PHE A 17 -2.19 32.77 -22.53
N PHE A 18 -2.34 31.52 -22.96
CA PHE A 18 -3.11 30.52 -22.21
C PHE A 18 -2.27 30.12 -20.99
N LEU A 19 -2.50 30.78 -19.86
CA LEU A 19 -1.86 30.45 -18.60
C LEU A 19 -2.49 29.14 -18.09
N LEU A 20 -1.92 28.00 -18.50
CA LEU A 20 -2.19 26.70 -17.91
C LEU A 20 -1.64 26.72 -16.48
N ILE A 21 -2.49 27.10 -15.52
CA ILE A 21 -2.23 26.91 -14.11
C ILE A 21 -2.32 25.41 -13.85
N PHE A 22 -1.19 24.71 -13.96
CA PHE A 22 -1.03 23.42 -13.30
C PHE A 22 -1.04 23.71 -11.80
N SER A 23 -2.23 23.62 -11.18
CA SER A 23 -2.29 23.39 -9.74
C SER A 23 -1.65 22.04 -9.51
N SER A 24 -0.38 22.02 -9.14
CA SER A 24 0.20 20.87 -8.46
C SER A 24 -0.61 20.70 -7.18
N CYS A 25 -1.54 19.76 -7.19
CA CYS A 25 -2.21 19.32 -5.98
C CYS A 25 -1.13 18.64 -5.14
N SER A 26 -0.45 19.42 -4.29
CA SER A 26 0.40 18.85 -3.25
C SER A 26 -0.56 18.33 -2.19
N GLN A 27 -1.10 17.13 -2.40
CA GLN A 27 -1.75 16.38 -1.34
C GLN A 27 -0.64 16.02 -0.34
N ASN A 28 -0.46 16.84 0.69
CA ASN A 28 0.13 16.36 1.93
C ASN A 28 -0.87 15.36 2.51
N SER A 29 -0.82 14.10 2.08
CA SER A 29 -1.57 13.03 2.73
C SER A 29 -0.99 12.84 4.13
N GLU A 30 -1.79 13.07 5.16
CA GLU A 30 -1.38 12.74 6.53
C GLU A 30 -1.29 11.21 6.66
N TRP A 31 -0.17 10.72 7.19
CA TRP A 31 0.02 9.31 7.48
C TRP A 31 -0.97 8.83 8.55
N ILE A 32 -1.70 7.75 8.26
CA ILE A 32 -2.56 7.08 9.23
C ILE A 32 -1.77 5.95 9.89
N SER A 33 -1.59 6.02 11.20
CA SER A 33 -0.94 4.93 11.95
C SER A 33 -1.90 3.75 12.11
N LEU A 34 -1.56 2.60 11.52
CA LEU A 34 -2.28 1.34 11.77
C LEU A 34 -1.97 0.76 13.15
N PHE A 35 -0.77 1.02 13.66
CA PHE A 35 -0.30 0.59 14.98
C PHE A 35 0.73 1.59 15.55
N ASP A 36 0.51 2.06 16.77
CA ASP A 36 1.32 3.09 17.44
C ASP A 36 2.40 2.49 18.39
N GLY A 37 2.56 1.17 18.40
CA GLY A 37 3.44 0.45 19.32
C GLY A 37 2.78 0.05 20.65
N LYS A 38 1.57 0.52 20.95
CA LYS A 38 0.92 0.34 22.27
C LYS A 38 -0.53 -0.12 22.20
N ASN A 39 -1.29 0.42 21.25
CA ASN A 39 -2.72 0.20 21.10
C ASN A 39 -3.00 -0.27 19.68
N VAL A 40 -3.92 -1.22 19.55
CA VAL A 40 -4.45 -1.62 18.26
C VAL A 40 -5.88 -1.15 18.15
N LYS A 41 -6.11 -0.15 17.29
CA LYS A 41 -7.44 0.41 17.00
C LYS A 41 -7.83 0.23 15.55
N ASN A 42 -6.86 0.26 14.65
CA ASN A 42 -7.08 0.30 13.21
C ASN A 42 -6.82 -1.05 12.53
N LEU A 43 -6.66 -2.13 13.32
CA LEU A 43 -6.49 -3.50 12.84
C LEU A 43 -7.45 -4.44 13.57
N ARG A 44 -7.96 -5.43 12.84
CA ARG A 44 -8.78 -6.55 13.35
C ARG A 44 -8.34 -7.87 12.70
N GLY A 45 -8.85 -8.98 13.20
CA GLY A 45 -8.62 -10.28 12.56
C GLY A 45 -9.43 -10.40 11.27
N TYR A 46 -8.86 -11.06 10.25
CA TYR A 46 -9.60 -11.47 9.06
C TYR A 46 -10.81 -12.32 9.47
N LYS A 47 -12.01 -11.94 9.01
CA LYS A 47 -13.31 -12.50 9.39
C LYS A 47 -13.66 -12.38 10.88
N MET A 48 -13.11 -11.38 11.56
CA MET A 48 -13.39 -11.11 12.97
C MET A 48 -13.77 -9.65 13.16
N GLU A 49 -14.64 -9.38 14.13
CA GLU A 49 -15.02 -8.01 14.52
C GLU A 49 -13.89 -7.31 15.31
N ASN A 50 -13.05 -8.08 15.99
CA ASN A 50 -12.07 -7.58 16.96
C ASN A 50 -10.66 -8.08 16.66
N PHE A 51 -9.67 -7.48 17.34
CA PHE A 51 -8.30 -7.92 17.29
C PHE A 51 -8.11 -9.32 17.92
N PRO A 52 -7.40 -10.26 17.26
CA PRO A 52 -7.26 -11.65 17.70
C PRO A 52 -6.15 -11.82 18.75
N TRP A 53 -6.42 -11.42 19.99
CA TRP A 53 -5.46 -11.48 21.11
C TRP A 53 -4.94 -12.88 21.46
N ASP A 54 -5.64 -13.94 21.07
CA ASP A 54 -5.17 -15.33 21.24
C ASP A 54 -4.10 -15.74 20.22
N SER A 55 -3.94 -14.96 19.15
CA SER A 55 -3.02 -15.24 18.03
C SER A 55 -1.90 -14.21 17.91
N TRP A 56 -2.15 -12.99 18.40
CA TRP A 56 -1.23 -11.86 18.36
C TRP A 56 -1.05 -11.21 19.72
N VAL A 57 0.15 -10.71 19.98
CA VAL A 57 0.49 -9.98 21.20
C VAL A 57 1.32 -8.75 20.88
N ILE A 58 1.17 -7.69 21.68
CA ILE A 58 2.11 -6.57 21.68
C ILE A 58 3.30 -6.95 22.56
N LYS A 59 4.49 -7.03 21.97
CA LYS A 59 5.73 -7.31 22.69
C LYS A 59 6.82 -6.33 22.27
N ASN A 60 7.36 -5.60 23.25
CA ASN A 60 8.43 -4.61 23.04
C ASN A 60 8.06 -3.58 21.97
N GLY A 61 6.81 -3.10 21.95
CA GLY A 61 6.37 -2.11 20.96
C GLY A 61 6.05 -2.68 19.57
N ASN A 62 6.02 -4.01 19.39
CA ASN A 62 5.80 -4.66 18.11
C ASN A 62 4.59 -5.61 18.18
N LEU A 63 3.86 -5.75 17.08
CA LEU A 63 2.90 -6.84 16.91
C LEU A 63 3.67 -8.13 16.60
N LYS A 64 3.37 -9.18 17.37
CA LYS A 64 4.05 -10.47 17.26
C LYS A 64 3.03 -11.61 17.28
N THR A 65 3.16 -12.55 16.35
CA THR A 65 2.40 -13.81 16.38
C THR A 65 2.78 -14.68 17.57
N ILE A 66 1.81 -15.40 18.13
CA ILE A 66 2.01 -16.34 19.24
C ILE A 66 2.24 -17.74 18.66
N SER A 67 3.45 -18.26 18.82
CA SER A 67 3.81 -19.60 18.35
C SER A 67 2.96 -20.69 19.00
N GLY A 68 2.52 -21.68 18.20
CA GLY A 68 1.70 -22.81 18.67
C GLY A 68 0.21 -22.49 18.84
N ARG A 69 -0.23 -21.28 18.46
CA ARG A 69 -1.66 -20.92 18.37
C ARG A 69 -2.12 -20.97 16.92
N HIS A 70 -3.44 -20.97 16.72
CA HIS A 70 -4.03 -20.79 15.39
C HIS A 70 -3.57 -19.43 14.84
N GLY A 71 -3.00 -19.40 13.64
CA GLY A 71 -2.61 -18.14 12.99
C GLY A 71 -3.85 -17.40 12.48
N VAL A 72 -3.94 -16.10 12.74
CA VAL A 72 -5.03 -15.26 12.22
C VAL A 72 -4.41 -14.09 11.48
N ASP A 73 -4.77 -13.90 10.22
CA ASP A 73 -4.33 -12.76 9.43
C ASP A 73 -4.95 -11.47 10.00
N LEU A 74 -4.21 -10.37 9.92
CA LEU A 74 -4.70 -9.05 10.32
C LEU A 74 -5.12 -8.26 9.09
N ILE A 75 -6.23 -7.54 9.20
CA ILE A 75 -6.70 -6.57 8.20
C ILE A 75 -6.97 -5.23 8.86
N SER A 76 -6.89 -4.15 8.09
CA SER A 76 -7.30 -2.82 8.54
C SER A 76 -8.80 -2.79 8.83
N VAL A 77 -9.19 -1.93 9.78
CA VAL A 77 -10.62 -1.65 10.01
C VAL A 77 -11.20 -0.86 8.85
N ASP A 78 -10.46 0.14 8.37
CA ASP A 78 -10.83 0.95 7.22
C ASP A 78 -10.40 0.29 5.90
N ILE A 79 -11.10 0.62 4.81
CA ILE A 79 -10.78 0.20 3.44
C ILE A 79 -10.07 1.35 2.72
N PHE A 80 -8.97 1.03 2.04
CA PHE A 80 -8.17 1.99 1.28
C PHE A 80 -8.18 1.63 -0.21
N GLU A 81 -8.23 2.64 -1.06
CA GLU A 81 -8.13 2.52 -2.52
C GLU A 81 -6.70 2.86 -2.96
N ASP A 82 -6.39 4.14 -3.13
CA ASP A 82 -5.02 4.60 -3.37
C ASP A 82 -4.30 4.83 -2.03
N PHE A 83 -3.20 4.12 -1.79
CA PHE A 83 -2.43 4.26 -0.57
C PHE A 83 -0.93 4.00 -0.75
N GLU A 84 -0.15 4.53 0.20
CA GLU A 84 1.24 4.14 0.46
C GLU A 84 1.28 3.47 1.84
N LEU A 85 1.97 2.32 1.94
CA LEU A 85 2.12 1.57 3.18
C LEU A 85 3.59 1.49 3.55
N GLU A 86 3.93 2.01 4.74
CA GLU A 86 5.26 1.89 5.34
C GLU A 86 5.17 1.03 6.61
N LEU A 87 6.01 -0.01 6.70
CA LEU A 87 6.14 -0.84 7.90
C LEU A 87 7.50 -1.54 7.95
N ASP A 88 7.92 -1.89 9.16
CA ASP A 88 9.05 -2.78 9.42
C ASP A 88 8.55 -4.19 9.76
N TRP A 89 9.26 -5.22 9.29
CA TRP A 89 8.98 -6.62 9.62
C TRP A 89 10.24 -7.36 10.08
N LYS A 90 10.04 -8.42 10.86
CA LYS A 90 11.12 -9.30 11.34
C LYS A 90 10.62 -10.72 11.48
N LEU A 91 11.46 -11.67 11.06
CA LEU A 91 11.19 -13.10 11.15
C LEU A 91 12.17 -13.82 12.08
N GLN A 92 11.74 -14.98 12.55
CA GLN A 92 12.65 -16.02 13.04
C GLN A 92 13.28 -16.76 11.85
N SER A 93 14.36 -17.51 12.08
CA SER A 93 14.95 -18.33 11.02
C SER A 93 13.93 -19.33 10.46
N GLY A 94 13.87 -19.44 9.14
CA GLY A 94 12.87 -20.22 8.40
C GLY A 94 11.44 -19.67 8.51
N GLY A 95 11.26 -18.41 8.94
CA GLY A 95 9.94 -17.79 9.04
C GLY A 95 9.31 -17.50 7.68
N ASN A 96 7.97 -17.50 7.66
CA ASN A 96 7.12 -17.22 6.51
C ASN A 96 5.90 -16.41 6.98
N SER A 97 5.57 -15.34 6.27
CA SER A 97 4.46 -14.43 6.51
C SER A 97 4.15 -13.67 5.21
N GLY A 98 3.09 -12.88 5.21
CA GLY A 98 2.73 -12.02 4.08
C GLY A 98 2.32 -10.63 4.50
N ILE A 99 2.39 -9.69 3.56
CA ILE A 99 1.70 -8.40 3.62
C ILE A 99 0.69 -8.38 2.47
N PHE A 100 -0.58 -8.47 2.83
CA PHE A 100 -1.68 -8.46 1.88
C PHE A 100 -2.16 -7.04 1.61
N TYR A 101 -2.62 -6.80 0.39
CA TYR A 101 -3.27 -5.56 -0.02
C TYR A 101 -4.54 -5.84 -0.82
N PHE A 102 -5.45 -4.87 -0.85
CA PHE A 102 -6.77 -5.00 -1.47
C PHE A 102 -7.55 -6.24 -0.97
N ALA A 103 -7.33 -6.62 0.29
CA ALA A 103 -7.98 -7.77 0.87
C ALA A 103 -9.50 -7.55 0.95
N SER A 104 -10.25 -8.52 0.43
CA SER A 104 -11.67 -8.70 0.73
C SER A 104 -11.83 -9.88 1.67
N GLU A 105 -12.99 -10.00 2.33
CA GLU A 105 -13.32 -11.16 3.15
C GLU A 105 -14.03 -12.27 2.35
N GLU A 106 -13.84 -12.27 1.02
CA GLU A 106 -14.29 -13.34 0.12
C GLU A 106 -13.34 -14.55 0.21
N GLY A 107 -13.89 -15.76 0.06
CA GLY A 107 -13.12 -17.00 0.22
C GLY A 107 -12.99 -17.41 1.68
N ASP A 108 -12.24 -18.49 1.95
CA ASP A 108 -11.98 -19.01 3.30
C ASP A 108 -10.74 -18.37 3.94
N PHE A 109 -9.75 -18.03 3.12
CA PHE A 109 -8.45 -17.48 3.51
C PHE A 109 -8.12 -16.22 2.70
N ILE A 110 -7.41 -15.27 3.32
CA ILE A 110 -7.10 -13.95 2.73
C ILE A 110 -6.36 -14.03 1.38
N TRP A 111 -5.44 -15.00 1.21
CA TRP A 111 -4.64 -15.18 0.00
C TRP A 111 -5.47 -15.57 -1.23
N GLN A 112 -6.74 -15.95 -1.06
CA GLN A 112 -7.63 -16.28 -2.18
C GLN A 112 -8.14 -15.04 -2.91
N SER A 113 -8.15 -13.89 -2.23
CA SER A 113 -8.69 -12.62 -2.76
C SER A 113 -7.69 -11.48 -2.76
N ALA A 114 -6.66 -11.55 -1.92
CA ALA A 114 -5.70 -10.47 -1.72
C ALA A 114 -4.34 -10.84 -2.34
N PRO A 115 -3.76 -10.01 -3.22
CA PRO A 115 -2.36 -10.14 -3.60
C PRO A 115 -1.44 -10.00 -2.37
N GLU A 116 -0.32 -10.71 -2.40
CA GLU A 116 0.60 -10.82 -1.27
C GLU A 116 2.00 -10.35 -1.63
N MET A 117 2.55 -9.38 -0.89
CA MET A 117 4.00 -9.21 -0.83
C MET A 117 4.57 -10.19 0.21
N GLN A 118 5.43 -11.07 -0.27
CA GLN A 118 5.99 -12.15 0.53
C GLN A 118 6.99 -11.64 1.58
N VAL A 119 6.85 -12.12 2.81
CA VAL A 119 7.76 -11.88 3.93
C VAL A 119 8.36 -13.22 4.35
N LEU A 120 9.56 -13.51 3.83
CA LEU A 120 10.19 -14.82 3.95
C LEU A 120 11.65 -14.74 4.43
N ASP A 121 12.09 -15.72 5.22
CA ASP A 121 13.51 -16.01 5.37
C ASP A 121 14.01 -16.74 4.10
N ASN A 122 14.55 -15.99 3.15
CA ASN A 122 15.04 -16.55 1.88
C ASN A 122 16.17 -17.58 2.04
N LEU A 123 16.92 -17.53 3.13
CA LEU A 123 18.04 -18.46 3.38
C LEU A 123 17.57 -19.72 4.10
N GLY A 124 16.64 -19.55 5.06
CA GLY A 124 16.17 -20.63 5.92
C GLY A 124 14.91 -21.35 5.46
N HIS A 125 14.08 -20.74 4.61
CA HIS A 125 12.81 -21.32 4.16
C HIS A 125 12.98 -22.07 2.84
N GLN A 126 12.34 -23.24 2.72
CA GLN A 126 12.43 -24.11 1.54
C GLN A 126 12.03 -23.41 0.22
N ASP A 127 11.11 -22.44 0.30
CA ASP A 127 10.61 -21.68 -0.84
C ASP A 127 11.45 -20.45 -1.20
N GLY A 128 12.46 -20.10 -0.40
CA GLY A 128 13.26 -18.87 -0.54
C GLY A 128 14.05 -18.77 -1.84
N LEU A 129 14.27 -19.88 -2.54
CA LEU A 129 14.99 -19.92 -3.83
C LEU A 129 14.10 -19.66 -5.04
N ARG A 130 12.78 -19.60 -4.86
CA ARG A 130 11.82 -19.36 -5.95
C ARG A 130 11.59 -17.86 -6.11
N LYS A 131 11.80 -17.33 -7.31
CA LYS A 131 11.62 -15.89 -7.62
C LYS A 131 10.23 -15.35 -7.28
N VAL A 132 9.21 -16.20 -7.35
CA VAL A 132 7.80 -15.82 -7.13
C VAL A 132 7.38 -15.92 -5.66
N THR A 133 8.19 -16.51 -4.79
CA THR A 133 7.86 -16.67 -3.35
C THR A 133 9.02 -16.27 -2.46
N SER A 134 10.02 -15.55 -2.96
CA SER A 134 11.09 -14.97 -2.16
C SER A 134 10.63 -13.66 -1.52
N ALA A 135 11.28 -13.23 -0.44
CA ALA A 135 10.99 -11.95 0.23
C ALA A 135 10.92 -10.78 -0.78
N GLY A 136 9.84 -10.00 -0.70
CA GLY A 136 9.55 -8.88 -1.59
C GLY A 136 8.92 -9.26 -2.93
N ALA A 137 8.78 -10.55 -3.25
CA ALA A 137 8.02 -10.97 -4.41
C ALA A 137 6.53 -10.70 -4.19
N LEU A 138 5.86 -10.27 -5.26
CA LEU A 138 4.42 -10.17 -5.33
C LEU A 138 3.88 -11.39 -6.09
N TYR A 139 2.91 -12.10 -5.52
CA TYR A 139 2.13 -13.10 -6.21
C TYR A 139 0.65 -13.08 -5.81
#